data_AF-A0A0Q7IHW5-F1
#
_entry.id   AF-A0A0Q7IHW5-F1
#
_cell.length_a   1.000
_cell.length_b   1.000
_cell.length_c   1.000
_cell.angle_alpha   90.00
_cell.angle_beta   90.00
_cell.angle_gamma   90.00
#
_symmetry.space_group_name_H-M   'P 1'
#
loop_
_entity.id
_entity.type
_entity.pdbx_description
1 polymer ?
#
loop_
_entity_poly.entity_id
_entity_poly.type
_entity_poly.pdbx_seq_one_letter_code
_entity_poly.pdbx_strand_id
1 'polypeptide(L)'
;MARFFALGLIALPIIEIAIFIKVGQVIGLLPTLALIIGAAILGGLLLRQQGLSVLTQLRDNVNTGRMPGRTIADAMMIGLAALFLVLPGFLSDLVALALLLPPVRGWIYAALASRVSVVDVAGYRPPPDWDGPRLGGDGTIDLDEDDYRPR
;
A
#
# COMPACT_ATOMS: atom_id res chain seq x y z
N MET A 1 18.44 14.80 -0.72
CA MET A 1 17.18 14.27 -1.28
C MET A 1 16.01 15.27 -1.25
N ALA A 2 15.70 15.91 -0.11
CA ALA A 2 14.53 16.81 0.01
C ALA A 2 14.46 17.93 -1.04
N ARG A 3 15.60 18.51 -1.43
CA ARG A 3 15.68 19.51 -2.49
C ARG A 3 15.21 19.00 -3.86
N PHE A 4 15.58 17.76 -4.22
CA PHE A 4 15.15 17.15 -5.49
C PHE A 4 13.65 16.82 -5.47
N PHE A 5 13.13 16.36 -4.33
CA PHE A 5 11.70 16.12 -4.15
C PHE A 5 10.88 17.41 -4.30
N ALA A 6 11.32 18.50 -3.65
CA ALA A 6 10.68 19.80 -3.78
C ALA A 6 10.70 20.34 -5.22
N LEU A 7 11.80 20.15 -5.94
CA LEU A 7 11.88 20.50 -7.37
C LEU A 7 10.90 19.68 -8.21
N GLY A 8 10.81 18.37 -7.98
CA GLY A 8 9.85 17.51 -8.67
C GLY A 8 8.40 17.90 -8.39
N LEU A 9 8.07 18.25 -7.14
CA LEU A 9 6.74 18.69 -6.74
C LEU A 9 6.30 19.97 -7.46
N ILE A 10 7.22 20.89 -7.74
CA ILE A 10 6.94 22.13 -8.49
C ILE A 10 6.99 21.89 -10.01
N ALA A 11 7.91 21.05 -10.48
CA ALA A 11 8.05 20.76 -11.91
C ALA A 11 6.85 20.01 -12.47
N LEU A 12 6.26 19.08 -11.71
CA LEU A 12 5.12 18.28 -12.13
C LEU A 12 3.92 19.14 -12.59
N PRO A 13 3.37 20.07 -11.79
CA PRO A 13 2.24 20.90 -12.24
C PRO A 13 2.61 21.83 -13.41
N ILE A 14 3.86 22.28 -13.51
CA ILE A 14 4.31 23.08 -14.67
C ILE A 14 4.27 22.25 -15.95
N ILE A 15 4.75 21.00 -15.89
CA ILE A 15 4.70 20.06 -17.01
C ILE A 15 3.25 19.76 -17.39
N GLU A 16 2.35 19.57 -16.42
CA GLU A 16 0.92 19.35 -16.67
C GLU A 16 0.30 20.51 -17.42
N ILE A 17 0.53 21.75 -16.98
CA ILE A 17 0.01 22.94 -17.65
C ILE A 17 0.54 23.03 -19.08
N ALA A 18 1.84 22.74 -19.30
CA ALA A 18 2.42 22.75 -20.63
C ALA A 18 1.78 21.69 -21.56
N ILE A 19 1.51 20.49 -21.05
CA ILE A 19 0.83 19.43 -21.82
C ILE A 19 -0.63 19.83 -22.08
N PHE A 20 -1.35 20.32 -21.07
CA PHE A 20 -2.73 20.77 -21.20
C PHE A 20 -2.89 21.83 -22.28
N ILE A 21 -2.00 22.84 -22.29
CA ILE A 21 -2.00 23.88 -23.32
C ILE A 21 -1.74 23.29 -24.70
N LYS A 22 -0.74 22.42 -24.84
CA LYS A 22 -0.42 21.79 -26.14
C LYS A 22 -1.57 20.94 -26.66
N VAL A 23 -2.18 20.11 -25.82
CA VAL A 23 -3.33 19.29 -26.21
C VAL A 23 -4.52 20.18 -26.55
N GLY A 24 -4.81 21.18 -25.72
CA GLY A 24 -5.86 22.18 -25.97
C GLY A 24 -5.69 22.95 -27.28
N GLN A 25 -4.46 23.19 -27.72
CA GLN A 25 -4.17 23.81 -29.01
C GLN A 25 -4.40 22.87 -30.21
N VAL A 26 -4.17 21.56 -30.03
CA VAL A 26 -4.30 20.57 -31.11
C VAL A 26 -5.76 20.15 -31.32
N ILE A 27 -6.50 19.85 -30.24
CA ILE A 27 -7.87 19.33 -30.32
C ILE A 27 -8.95 20.32 -29.87
N GLY A 28 -8.58 21.41 -29.20
CA GLY A 28 -9.51 22.40 -28.64
C GLY A 28 -9.78 22.19 -27.14
N LEU A 29 -10.28 23.24 -26.48
CA LEU A 29 -10.50 23.26 -25.03
C LEU A 29 -11.57 22.27 -24.57
N LEU A 30 -12.75 22.26 -25.19
CA LEU A 30 -13.86 21.39 -24.80
C LEU A 30 -13.51 19.89 -24.84
N PRO A 31 -12.94 19.33 -25.92
CA PRO A 31 -12.55 17.92 -25.92
C PRO A 31 -11.41 17.63 -24.93
N THR A 32 -10.50 18.57 -24.69
CA THR A 32 -9.45 18.43 -23.66
C THR A 32 -10.05 18.29 -22.26
N LEU A 33 -11.03 19.13 -21.91
CA LEU A 33 -11.76 19.02 -20.64
C LEU A 33 -12.57 17.72 -20.55
N ALA A 34 -13.21 17.31 -21.64
CA ALA A 34 -13.95 16.05 -21.70
C ALA A 34 -13.03 14.83 -21.46
N LEU A 35 -11.81 14.85 -21.99
CA LEU A 35 -10.81 13.79 -21.74
C LEU A 35 -10.43 13.70 -20.27
N ILE A 36 -10.17 14.83 -19.60
CA ILE A 36 -9.82 14.86 -18.18
C ILE A 36 -10.99 14.36 -17.32
N ILE A 37 -12.20 14.85 -17.59
CA ILE A 37 -13.40 14.38 -16.87
C ILE A 37 -13.61 12.88 -17.12
N GLY A 38 -13.43 12.42 -18.36
CA GLY A 38 -13.51 11.00 -18.73
C GLY A 38 -12.47 10.15 -17.99
N ALA A 39 -11.22 10.62 -17.90
CA ALA A 39 -10.15 9.97 -17.17
C ALA A 39 -10.46 9.89 -15.66
N ALA A 40 -10.96 10.99 -15.07
CA ALA A 40 -11.36 11.02 -13.68
C ALA A 40 -12.52 10.05 -13.37
N ILE A 41 -13.52 9.98 -14.24
CA ILE A 41 -14.64 9.01 -14.11
C ILE A 41 -14.11 7.59 -14.22
N LEU A 42 -13.31 7.30 -15.27
CA LEU A 42 -12.79 5.96 -15.52
C LEU A 42 -11.87 5.50 -14.38
N GLY A 43 -10.97 6.36 -13.92
CA GLY A 43 -10.11 6.11 -12.77
C GLY A 43 -10.92 5.91 -11.49
N GLY A 44 -11.94 6.75 -11.25
CA GLY A 44 -12.85 6.61 -10.11
C GLY A 44 -13.62 5.28 -10.10
N LEU A 45 -14.08 4.82 -11.27
CA LEU A 45 -14.73 3.52 -11.41
C LEU A 45 -13.77 2.36 -11.11
N LEU A 46 -12.54 2.41 -11.66
CA LEU A 46 -11.50 1.42 -11.39
C LEU A 46 -11.10 1.40 -9.91
N LEU A 47 -10.94 2.57 -9.29
CA LEU A 47 -10.66 2.73 -7.86
C LEU A 47 -11.74 2.10 -7.01
N ARG A 48 -13.01 2.35 -7.33
CA ARG A 48 -14.14 1.75 -6.61
C ARG A 48 -14.11 0.23 -6.72
N GLN A 49 -13.94 -0.32 -7.91
CA GLN A 49 -13.95 -1.78 -8.12
C GLN A 49 -12.76 -2.47 -7.44
N GLN A 50 -11.56 -1.94 -7.59
CA GLN A 50 -10.33 -2.59 -7.12
C GLN A 50 -10.03 -2.28 -5.65
N GLY A 51 -10.30 -1.06 -5.19
CA GLY A 51 -10.04 -0.64 -3.82
C GLY A 51 -10.85 -1.44 -2.79
N LEU A 52 -12.13 -1.74 -3.10
CA LEU A 52 -12.97 -2.59 -2.26
C LEU A 52 -12.41 -4.02 -2.17
N SER A 53 -12.02 -4.62 -3.30
CA SER A 53 -11.48 -5.97 -3.35
C SER A 53 -10.15 -6.12 -2.59
N VAL A 54 -9.28 -5.12 -2.68
CA VAL A 54 -8.00 -5.14 -1.95
C VAL A 54 -8.25 -4.95 -0.45
N LEU A 55 -9.20 -4.11 -0.06
CA LEU A 55 -9.53 -3.91 1.36
C LEU A 55 -10.13 -5.18 1.99
N THR A 56 -10.98 -5.93 1.28
CA THR A 56 -11.51 -7.20 1.78
C THR A 56 -10.38 -8.22 1.93
N GLN A 57 -9.52 -8.37 0.93
CA GLN A 57 -8.35 -9.26 1.01
C GLN A 57 -7.40 -8.89 2.14
N LEU A 58 -7.18 -7.60 2.40
CA LEU A 58 -6.38 -7.14 3.54
C LEU A 58 -6.98 -7.60 4.86
N ARG A 59 -8.28 -7.39 5.06
CA ARG A 59 -9.00 -7.80 6.28
C ARG A 59 -8.93 -9.32 6.46
N ASP A 60 -9.15 -10.08 5.39
CA ASP A 60 -9.12 -11.55 5.44
C ASP A 60 -7.73 -12.09 5.80
N ASN A 61 -6.66 -11.51 5.24
CA ASN A 61 -5.29 -11.92 5.55
C ASN A 61 -4.91 -11.60 6.99
N VAL A 62 -5.31 -10.43 7.50
CA VAL A 62 -5.08 -10.04 8.90
C VAL A 62 -5.84 -10.97 9.85
N ASN A 63 -7.12 -11.26 9.56
CA ASN A 63 -7.95 -12.16 10.35
C ASN A 63 -7.42 -13.61 10.36
N THR A 64 -6.74 -14.03 9.30
CA THR A 64 -6.15 -15.39 9.19
C THR A 64 -4.70 -15.46 9.65
N GLY A 65 -4.13 -14.38 10.20
CA GLY A 65 -2.75 -14.33 10.69
C GLY A 65 -1.69 -14.44 9.60
N ARG A 66 -2.05 -14.24 8.32
CA ARG A 66 -1.10 -14.28 7.19
C ARG A 66 -0.50 -12.90 6.96
N MET A 67 0.82 -12.80 6.78
CA MET A 67 1.47 -11.53 6.41
C MET A 67 1.06 -11.08 4.99
N PRO A 68 0.37 -9.94 4.82
CA PRO A 68 -0.19 -9.54 3.53
C PRO A 68 0.73 -8.59 2.74
N GLY A 69 2.02 -8.91 2.60
CA GLY A 69 3.00 -8.00 1.98
C GLY A 69 2.60 -7.49 0.60
N ARG A 70 2.12 -8.39 -0.27
CA ARG A 70 1.64 -8.03 -1.62
C ARG A 70 0.37 -7.18 -1.58
N THR A 71 -0.60 -7.55 -0.74
CA THR A 71 -1.88 -6.84 -0.65
C THR A 71 -1.69 -5.42 -0.08
N ILE A 72 -0.73 -5.22 0.83
CA ILE A 72 -0.35 -3.89 1.32
C ILE A 72 0.26 -3.06 0.19
N ALA A 73 1.17 -3.63 -0.60
CA ALA A 73 1.76 -2.94 -1.74
C ALA A 73 0.70 -2.54 -2.78
N ASP A 74 -0.24 -3.42 -3.08
CA ASP A 74 -1.38 -3.12 -3.97
C ASP A 74 -2.23 -1.97 -3.40
N ALA A 75 -2.53 -1.97 -2.09
CA ALA A 75 -3.29 -0.90 -1.46
C ALA A 75 -2.55 0.45 -1.51
N MET A 76 -1.24 0.46 -1.31
CA MET A 76 -0.42 1.68 -1.42
C MET A 76 -0.40 2.21 -2.87
N MET A 77 -0.25 1.33 -3.85
CA MET A 77 -0.26 1.72 -5.27
C MET A 77 -1.63 2.28 -5.67
N ILE A 78 -2.72 1.66 -5.22
CA ILE A 78 -4.09 2.18 -5.43
C ILE A 78 -4.27 3.54 -4.75
N GLY A 79 -3.75 3.73 -3.54
CA GLY A 79 -3.79 5.01 -2.83
C GLY A 79 -2.99 6.12 -3.53
N LEU A 80 -1.81 5.80 -4.05
CA LEU A 80 -1.01 6.72 -4.86
C LEU A 80 -1.71 7.07 -6.17
N ALA A 81 -2.34 6.10 -6.83
CA ALA A 81 -3.14 6.35 -8.03
C ALA A 81 -4.31 7.28 -7.72
N ALA A 82 -5.00 7.08 -6.59
CA ALA A 82 -6.07 7.98 -6.15
C ALA A 82 -5.56 9.40 -5.91
N LEU A 83 -4.39 9.56 -5.26
CA LEU A 83 -3.79 10.87 -5.03
C LEU A 83 -3.47 11.60 -6.34
N PHE A 84 -2.93 10.89 -7.33
CA PHE A 84 -2.67 11.47 -8.66
C PHE A 84 -3.96 11.81 -9.40
N LEU A 85 -5.02 10.99 -9.29
CA LEU A 85 -6.31 11.24 -9.94
C LEU A 85 -7.07 12.46 -9.35
N VAL A 86 -6.77 12.84 -8.10
CA VAL A 86 -7.37 14.02 -7.45
C VAL A 86 -6.87 15.32 -8.08
N LEU A 87 -5.63 15.34 -8.58
CA LEU A 87 -5.05 16.48 -9.27
C LEU A 87 -5.24 16.27 -10.78
N PRO A 88 -6.29 16.86 -11.40
CA PRO A 88 -6.57 16.61 -12.81
C PRO A 88 -5.40 17.08 -13.67
N GLY A 89 -4.77 16.14 -14.37
CA GLY A 89 -3.57 16.39 -15.19
C GLY A 89 -3.35 15.26 -16.19
N PHE A 90 -2.89 15.56 -17.39
CA PHE A 90 -2.69 14.55 -18.43
C PHE A 90 -1.64 13.50 -18.07
N LEU A 91 -0.50 13.94 -17.53
CA LEU A 91 0.59 13.02 -17.19
C LEU A 91 0.25 12.23 -15.91
N SER A 92 -0.30 12.91 -14.91
CA SER A 92 -0.70 12.33 -13.62
C SER A 92 -1.86 11.36 -13.79
N ASP A 93 -2.85 11.67 -14.62
CA ASP A 93 -3.94 10.75 -14.96
C ASP A 93 -3.39 9.51 -15.68
N LEU A 94 -2.44 9.67 -16.61
CA LEU A 94 -1.83 8.52 -17.29
C LEU A 94 -1.10 7.60 -16.30
N VAL A 95 -0.33 8.18 -15.37
CA VAL A 95 0.39 7.44 -14.33
C VAL A 95 -0.59 6.79 -13.36
N ALA A 96 -1.64 7.51 -12.94
CA ALA A 96 -2.68 6.98 -12.05
C ALA A 96 -3.40 5.79 -12.69
N LEU A 97 -3.85 5.92 -13.93
CA LEU A 97 -4.51 4.87 -14.68
C LEU A 97 -3.58 3.67 -14.91
N ALA A 98 -2.31 3.91 -15.26
CA ALA A 98 -1.33 2.84 -15.37
C ALA A 98 -1.14 2.09 -14.04
N LEU A 99 -1.07 2.82 -12.92
CA LEU A 99 -0.90 2.23 -11.59
C LEU A 99 -2.15 1.48 -11.10
N LEU A 100 -3.33 1.81 -11.65
CA LEU A 100 -4.57 1.05 -11.42
C LEU A 100 -4.61 -0.27 -12.21
N LEU A 101 -3.74 -0.48 -13.21
CA LEU A 101 -3.70 -1.73 -13.95
C LEU A 101 -3.00 -2.82 -13.11
N PRO A 102 -3.66 -3.95 -12.82
CA PRO A 102 -3.06 -5.08 -12.12
C PRO A 102 -1.69 -5.56 -12.66
N PRO A 103 -1.45 -5.65 -14.00
CA PRO A 103 -0.15 -6.09 -14.51
C PRO A 103 0.98 -5.11 -14.19
N VAL A 104 0.69 -3.79 -14.19
CA VAL A 104 1.67 -2.76 -13.86
C VAL A 104 2.04 -2.86 -12.38
N ARG A 105 1.05 -3.03 -11.49
CA ARG A 105 1.31 -3.24 -10.06
C ARG A 105 2.14 -4.49 -9.80
N GLY A 106 1.83 -5.59 -10.47
CA GLY A 106 2.58 -6.84 -10.37
C GLY A 106 4.04 -6.66 -10.78
N TRP A 107 4.30 -5.93 -11.86
CA TRP A 107 5.66 -5.65 -12.33
C TRP A 107 6.43 -4.75 -11.35
N ILE A 108 5.81 -3.68 -10.86
CA ILE A 108 6.41 -2.78 -9.85
C ILE A 108 6.71 -3.56 -8.57
N TYR A 109 5.77 -4.38 -8.10
CA TYR A 109 5.97 -5.21 -6.90
C TYR A 109 7.14 -6.19 -7.08
N ALA A 110 7.22 -6.89 -8.21
CA ALA A 110 8.32 -7.81 -8.49
C ALA A 110 9.69 -7.08 -8.51
N ALA A 111 9.75 -5.90 -9.14
CA ALA A 111 10.94 -5.08 -9.17
C ALA A 111 11.36 -4.60 -7.76
N LEU A 112 10.39 -4.24 -6.91
CA LEU A 112 10.66 -3.77 -5.55
C LEU A 112 11.01 -4.92 -4.60
N ALA A 113 10.28 -6.03 -4.65
CA ALA A 113 10.50 -7.21 -3.83
C ALA A 113 11.89 -7.81 -4.04
N SER A 114 12.43 -7.72 -5.26
CA SER A 114 13.81 -8.14 -5.57
C SER A 114 14.90 -7.38 -4.79
N ARG A 115 14.56 -6.23 -4.19
CA ARG A 115 15.48 -5.36 -3.44
C ARG A 115 15.20 -5.31 -1.94
N VAL A 116 14.15 -5.98 -1.47
CA VAL A 116 13.77 -6.00 -0.05
C VAL A 116 14.22 -7.34 0.53
N SER A 117 15.22 -7.32 1.40
CA SER A 117 15.51 -8.46 2.26
C SER A 117 14.34 -8.62 3.22
N VAL A 118 13.51 -9.64 3.02
CA VAL A 118 12.49 -10.00 3.99
C VAL A 118 13.23 -10.35 5.28
N VAL A 119 13.16 -9.46 6.26
CA VAL A 119 13.59 -9.78 7.63
C VAL A 119 12.56 -10.77 8.12
N ASP A 120 12.91 -12.05 8.06
CA ASP A 120 12.07 -13.13 8.52
C ASP A 120 11.87 -12.92 10.03
N VAL A 121 10.70 -12.40 10.42
CA VAL A 121 10.33 -12.28 11.84
C VAL A 121 10.00 -13.69 12.40
N ALA A 122 10.07 -14.74 11.56
CA ALA A 122 10.12 -16.15 11.96
C ALA A 122 11.45 -16.53 12.65
N GLY A 123 11.92 -15.68 13.57
CA GLY A 123 13.00 -15.98 14.49
C GLY A 123 12.53 -16.57 15.82
N TYR A 124 11.23 -16.90 15.98
CA TYR A 124 10.80 -17.70 17.12
C TYR A 124 11.19 -19.16 16.85
N ARG A 125 12.46 -19.47 17.14
CA ARG A 125 12.88 -20.83 17.46
C ARG A 125 12.23 -21.12 18.81
N PRO A 126 11.29 -22.08 18.93
CA PRO A 126 10.88 -22.55 20.25
C PRO A 126 12.16 -22.85 21.05
N PRO A 127 12.24 -22.44 22.33
CA PRO A 127 13.34 -22.87 23.18
C PRO A 127 13.48 -24.40 23.05
N PRO A 128 14.70 -24.96 23.06
CA PRO A 128 14.87 -26.40 23.16
C PRO A 128 13.97 -26.91 24.28
N ASP A 129 13.22 -27.99 24.04
CA ASP A 129 12.49 -28.69 25.09
C ASP A 129 13.50 -29.02 26.19
N TRP A 130 13.51 -28.20 27.23
CA TRP A 130 14.22 -28.52 28.45
C TRP A 130 13.40 -29.62 29.11
N ASP A 131 13.86 -30.86 29.02
CA ASP A 131 13.41 -31.97 29.88
C ASP A 131 13.87 -31.65 31.32
N GLY A 132 13.22 -30.65 31.93
CA GLY A 132 13.31 -30.39 33.35
C GLY A 132 12.53 -31.47 34.13
N PRO A 133 12.87 -31.72 35.40
CA PRO A 133 12.13 -32.66 36.22
C PRO A 133 10.64 -32.30 36.21
N ARG A 134 9.81 -33.23 35.73
CA ARG A 134 8.34 -33.07 35.71
C ARG A 134 7.85 -32.91 37.14
N LEU A 135 7.70 -31.67 37.59
CA LEU A 135 6.90 -31.34 38.75
C LEU A 135 5.46 -31.56 38.32
N GLY A 136 4.94 -32.74 38.67
CA GLY A 136 3.54 -33.06 38.55
C GLY A 136 2.74 -32.08 39.41
N GLY A 137 1.98 -31.22 38.77
CA GLY A 137 1.10 -30.27 39.42
C GLY A 137 0.47 -29.41 38.34
N ASP A 138 -0.84 -29.47 38.29
CA ASP A 138 -1.71 -28.62 37.48
C ASP A 138 -1.18 -27.18 37.42
N GLY A 139 -1.13 -26.60 36.23
CA GLY A 139 -0.42 -25.37 35.89
C GLY A 139 -1.08 -24.09 36.42
N THR A 140 -1.49 -24.10 37.68
CA THR A 140 -2.00 -22.96 38.42
C THR A 140 -0.99 -22.67 39.53
N ILE A 141 -0.43 -21.46 39.51
CA ILE A 141 0.39 -20.98 40.62
C ILE A 141 -0.59 -20.58 41.71
N ASP A 142 -0.93 -21.51 42.59
CA ASP A 142 -1.62 -21.19 43.82
C ASP A 142 -0.63 -20.45 44.71
N LEU A 143 -0.87 -19.15 44.88
CA LEU A 143 -0.15 -18.33 45.84
C LEU A 143 -0.69 -18.65 47.22
N ASP A 144 0.03 -19.51 47.95
CA ASP A 144 -0.27 -19.82 49.34
C ASP A 144 -0.04 -18.57 50.22
N GLU A 145 -0.90 -18.36 51.23
CA GLU A 145 -0.84 -17.20 52.13
C GLU A 145 0.53 -17.08 52.85
N ASP A 146 1.28 -18.18 52.95
CA ASP A 146 2.60 -18.29 53.56
C ASP A 146 3.73 -17.70 52.70
N ASP A 147 3.51 -17.54 51.39
CA ASP A 147 4.45 -16.88 50.47
C ASP A 147 4.34 -15.34 50.50
N TYR A 148 3.33 -14.80 51.20
CA TYR A 148 3.20 -13.36 51.41
C TYR A 148 4.08 -12.88 52.57
N ARG A 149 5.23 -12.27 52.24
CA ARG A 149 6.07 -11.55 53.21
C ARG A 149 5.82 -10.04 53.13
N PRO A 150 5.06 -9.43 54.07
CA PRO A 150 5.00 -7.99 54.17
C PRO A 150 6.37 -7.46 54.60
N ARG A 151 6.88 -6.48 53.87
CA ARG A 151 8.10 -5.73 54.21
C ARG A 151 7.87 -4.77 55.37
#